data_AF-A0A944Y916-F1
#
_entry.id   AF-A0A944Y916-F1
#
_cell.length_a   1.000
_cell.length_b   1.000
_cell.length_c   1.000
_cell.angle_alpha   90.00
_cell.angle_beta   90.00
_cell.angle_gamma   90.00
#
_symmetry.space_group_name_H-M   'P 1'
#
loop_
_entity.id
_entity.type
_entity.pdbx_description
1 polymer ?
#
loop_
_entity_poly.entity_id
_entity_poly.type
_entity_poly.pdbx_seq_one_letter_code
_entity_poly.pdbx_strand_id
1 'polypeptide(L)'
;ESTTSPESFPIAEASIHDLAGGDASENASIIRKLLQGNLKGPKLDAVLLNTAAALFVAGRANSMVSGWDLATDLLKSGQAWDKLQNLCKS
;
A
#
# COMPACT_ATOMS: atom_id res chain seq x y z
N GLU A 1 -10.93 21.45 -8.29
CA GLU A 1 -10.29 20.50 -7.34
C GLU A 1 -11.32 19.48 -6.90
N SER A 2 -10.90 18.24 -6.65
CA SER A 2 -11.77 17.18 -6.13
C SER A 2 -11.13 16.64 -4.86
N THR A 3 -11.76 16.88 -3.71
CA THR A 3 -11.30 16.34 -2.42
C THR A 3 -11.80 14.91 -2.28
N THR A 4 -10.90 13.95 -2.12
CA THR A 4 -11.27 12.56 -1.77
C THR A 4 -11.32 12.45 -0.25
N SER A 5 -12.51 12.21 0.31
CA SER A 5 -12.65 11.97 1.76
C SER A 5 -12.05 10.62 2.16
N PRO A 6 -11.33 10.53 3.30
CA PRO A 6 -10.86 9.27 3.89
C PRO A 6 -11.96 8.21 4.03
N GLU A 7 -13.20 8.65 4.27
CA GLU A 7 -14.42 7.82 4.40
C GLU A 7 -14.71 6.94 3.18
N SER A 8 -14.12 7.25 2.01
CA SER A 8 -14.26 6.42 0.81
C SER A 8 -13.42 5.14 0.85
N PHE A 9 -12.56 4.99 1.86
CA PHE A 9 -11.66 3.85 2.02
C PHE A 9 -11.88 3.19 3.39
N PRO A 10 -11.65 1.87 3.50
CA PRO A 10 -11.78 1.15 4.77
C PRO A 10 -10.58 1.39 5.69
N ILE A 11 -10.26 2.65 5.98
CA ILE A 11 -9.11 3.07 6.78
C ILE A 11 -9.56 3.69 8.10
N ALA A 12 -8.84 3.41 9.18
CA ALA A 12 -9.05 4.06 10.46
C ALA A 12 -8.24 5.37 10.52
N GLU A 13 -8.68 6.30 11.37
CA GLU A 13 -7.85 7.45 11.73
C GLU A 13 -6.53 6.99 12.36
N ALA A 14 -5.45 7.67 11.99
CA ALA A 14 -4.11 7.38 12.46
C ALA A 14 -3.34 8.68 12.70
N SER A 15 -2.47 8.66 13.70
CA SER A 15 -1.53 9.75 13.94
C SER A 15 -0.32 9.63 13.00
N ILE A 16 0.43 10.72 12.85
CA ILE A 16 1.70 10.68 12.11
C ILE A 16 2.71 9.71 12.74
N HIS A 17 2.63 9.49 14.05
CA HIS A 17 3.47 8.53 14.77
C HIS A 17 3.16 7.08 14.37
N ASP A 18 1.90 6.77 14.04
CA ASP A 18 1.49 5.44 13.57
C ASP A 18 2.07 5.11 12.20
N LEU A 19 2.50 6.11 11.43
CA LEU A 19 3.13 5.97 10.12
C LEU A 19 4.66 6.01 10.18
N ALA A 20 5.24 6.31 11.35
CA ALA A 20 6.68 6.41 11.50
C ALA A 20 7.38 5.10 11.11
N GLY A 21 8.41 5.21 10.28
CA GLY A 21 9.41 4.16 10.08
C GLY A 21 10.52 4.25 11.13
N GLY A 22 11.56 3.46 10.92
CA GLY A 22 12.75 3.44 11.76
C GLY A 22 14.03 3.47 10.94
N ASP A 23 15.03 2.72 11.40
CA ASP A 23 16.28 2.56 10.66
C ASP A 23 16.10 1.71 9.37
N ALA A 24 17.19 1.54 8.63
CA ALA A 24 17.16 0.79 7.37
C ALA A 24 16.73 -0.69 7.54
N SER A 25 17.15 -1.34 8.63
CA SER A 25 16.82 -2.74 8.92
C SER A 25 15.34 -2.88 9.30
N GLU A 26 14.86 -1.97 10.14
CA GLU A 26 13.46 -1.89 10.55
C GLU A 26 12.55 -1.64 9.36
N ASN A 27 12.84 -0.63 8.54
CA ASN A 27 12.06 -0.31 7.35
C ASN A 27 12.05 -1.48 6.35
N ALA A 28 13.17 -2.16 6.16
CA ALA A 28 13.21 -3.35 5.31
C ALA A 28 12.36 -4.50 5.87
N SER A 29 12.31 -4.68 7.19
CA SER A 29 11.43 -5.64 7.84
C SER A 29 9.95 -5.28 7.66
N ILE A 30 9.60 -4.00 7.85
CA ILE A 30 8.24 -3.48 7.64
C ILE A 30 7.80 -3.73 6.19
N ILE A 31 8.61 -3.37 5.21
CA ILE A 31 8.29 -3.54 3.78
C ILE A 31 8.11 -5.02 3.43
N ARG A 32 8.99 -5.91 3.91
CA ARG A 32 8.84 -7.36 3.65
C ARG A 32 7.54 -7.90 4.25
N LYS A 33 7.26 -7.60 5.52
CA LYS A 33 6.00 -8.01 6.17
C LYS A 33 4.78 -7.47 5.42
N LEU A 34 4.85 -6.21 4.98
CA LEU A 34 3.79 -5.59 4.19
C LEU A 34 3.57 -6.39 2.90
N LEU A 35 4.59 -6.55 2.06
CA LEU A 35 4.47 -7.19 0.74
C LEU A 35 4.07 -8.67 0.83
N GLN A 36 4.42 -9.36 1.92
CA GLN A 36 3.98 -10.72 2.21
C GLN A 36 2.53 -10.82 2.71
N GLY A 37 1.82 -9.69 2.88
CA GLY A 37 0.45 -9.65 3.41
C GLY A 37 0.36 -9.86 4.92
N ASN A 38 1.47 -9.75 5.65
CA ASN A 38 1.57 -10.03 7.08
C ASN A 38 1.50 -8.78 7.97
N LEU A 39 1.38 -7.58 7.37
CA LEU A 39 1.20 -6.32 8.09
C LEU A 39 -0.27 -5.89 8.05
N LYS A 40 -0.75 -5.25 9.12
CA LYS A 40 -2.08 -4.63 9.20
C LYS A 40 -1.97 -3.23 9.83
N GLY A 41 -3.01 -2.42 9.64
CA GLY A 41 -3.13 -1.10 10.27
C GLY A 41 -2.49 0.03 9.47
N PRO A 42 -2.27 1.20 10.09
CA PRO A 42 -2.07 2.47 9.38
C PRO A 42 -0.94 2.49 8.34
N LYS A 43 0.15 1.75 8.58
CA LYS A 43 1.26 1.65 7.61
C LYS A 43 0.85 0.92 6.33
N LEU A 44 0.04 -0.13 6.43
CA LEU A 44 -0.51 -0.81 5.27
C LEU A 44 -1.51 0.11 4.54
N ASP A 45 -2.40 0.74 5.30
CA ASP A 45 -3.45 1.60 4.78
C ASP A 45 -2.86 2.76 3.96
N ALA A 46 -1.81 3.41 4.48
CA ALA A 46 -1.08 4.45 3.77
C ALA A 46 -0.44 3.97 2.46
N VAL A 47 0.10 2.75 2.43
CA VAL A 47 0.68 2.16 1.21
C VAL A 47 -0.39 1.81 0.20
N LEU A 48 -1.51 1.24 0.61
CA LEU A 48 -2.64 0.94 -0.28
C LEU A 48 -3.22 2.23 -0.87
N LEU A 49 -3.37 3.29 -0.06
CA LEU A 49 -3.85 4.59 -0.52
C LEU A 49 -2.91 5.22 -1.56
N ASN A 50 -1.60 5.25 -1.27
CA ASN A 50 -0.61 5.78 -2.22
C ASN A 50 -0.54 4.94 -3.50
N THR A 51 -0.69 3.62 -3.39
CA THR A 51 -0.71 2.72 -4.56
C THR A 51 -1.96 2.94 -5.39
N ALA A 52 -3.12 3.13 -4.76
CA ALA A 52 -4.37 3.46 -5.44
C ALA A 52 -4.24 4.76 -6.24
N ALA A 53 -3.64 5.80 -5.65
CA ALA A 53 -3.35 7.05 -6.33
C ALA A 53 -2.41 6.86 -7.53
N ALA A 54 -1.32 6.11 -7.34
CA ALA A 54 -0.38 5.82 -8.42
C ALA A 54 -1.03 5.05 -9.57
N LEU A 55 -1.88 4.05 -9.28
CA LEU A 55 -2.61 3.27 -10.28
C LEU A 55 -3.62 4.14 -11.04
N PHE A 56 -4.34 5.02 -10.35
CA PHE A 56 -5.28 5.95 -10.97
C PHE A 56 -4.56 6.93 -11.91
N VAL A 57 -3.50 7.60 -11.43
CA VAL A 57 -2.70 8.55 -12.23
C VAL A 57 -2.03 7.85 -13.43
N ALA A 58 -1.63 6.60 -13.27
CA ALA A 58 -1.05 5.79 -14.36
C ALA A 58 -2.09 5.23 -15.35
N GLY A 59 -3.39 5.53 -15.18
CA GLY A 59 -4.46 5.01 -16.04
C GLY A 59 -4.67 3.50 -15.90
N ARG A 60 -4.25 2.90 -14.79
CA ARG A 60 -4.44 1.48 -14.45
C ARG A 60 -5.70 1.21 -13.64
N ALA A 61 -6.31 2.27 -13.10
CA ALA A 61 -7.59 2.24 -12.43
C ALA A 61 -8.44 3.44 -12.88
N ASN A 62 -9.76 3.29 -12.93
CA ASN A 62 -10.67 4.33 -13.40
C ASN A 62 -11.06 5.33 -12.29
N SER A 63 -10.67 5.04 -11.06
CA SER A 63 -10.93 5.85 -9.87
C SER A 63 -9.97 5.47 -8.76
N MET A 64 -9.86 6.31 -7.72
CA MET A 64 -9.10 5.96 -6.52
C MET A 64 -9.65 4.69 -5.83
N VAL A 65 -10.97 4.50 -5.79
CA VAL A 65 -11.60 3.30 -5.18
C VAL A 65 -11.22 2.04 -5.94
N SER A 66 -11.33 2.05 -7.28
CA SER A 66 -10.89 0.90 -8.09
C SER A 66 -9.38 0.66 -8.03
N GLY A 67 -8.59 1.72 -7.80
CA GLY A 67 -7.15 1.62 -7.53
C GLY A 67 -6.85 0.96 -6.20
N TRP A 68 -7.64 1.24 -5.16
CA TRP A 68 -7.53 0.61 -3.85
C TRP A 68 -7.84 -0.88 -3.92
N ASP A 69 -8.93 -1.24 -4.61
CA ASP A 69 -9.32 -2.65 -4.80
C ASP A 69 -8.21 -3.41 -5.53
N LEU A 70 -7.70 -2.85 -6.63
CA LEU A 70 -6.60 -3.45 -7.38
C LEU A 70 -5.31 -3.57 -6.54
N ALA A 71 -4.94 -2.54 -5.78
CA ALA A 71 -3.78 -2.59 -4.90
C ALA A 71 -3.91 -3.69 -3.84
N THR A 72 -5.11 -3.82 -3.26
CA THR A 72 -5.44 -4.84 -2.27
C THR A 72 -5.36 -6.24 -2.86
N ASP A 73 -5.87 -6.45 -4.08
CA ASP A 73 -5.83 -7.74 -4.77
C ASP A 73 -4.40 -8.15 -5.15
N LEU A 74 -3.59 -7.21 -5.65
CA LEU A 74 -2.17 -7.43 -5.94
C LEU A 74 -1.38 -7.84 -4.68
N LEU A 75 -1.75 -7.27 -3.53
CA LEU A 75 -1.15 -7.64 -2.27
C LEU A 75 -1.60 -9.02 -1.79
N LYS A 76 -2.92 -9.27 -1.75
CA LYS A 76 -3.50 -10.55 -1.29
C LYS A 76 -3.10 -11.74 -2.15
N SER A 77 -2.92 -11.53 -3.46
CA SER A 77 -2.49 -12.56 -4.39
C SER A 77 -1.01 -12.92 -4.28
N GLY A 78 -0.21 -12.17 -3.50
CA GLY A 78 1.24 -12.39 -3.37
C GLY A 78 2.08 -11.83 -4.52
N GLN A 79 1.45 -11.29 -5.57
CA GLN A 79 2.17 -10.73 -6.74
C GLN A 79 3.14 -9.61 -6.34
N ALA A 80 2.78 -8.81 -5.34
CA ALA A 80 3.66 -7.77 -4.81
C ALA A 80 4.97 -8.34 -4.21
N TRP A 81 4.87 -9.45 -3.47
CA TRP A 81 6.03 -10.16 -2.92
C TRP A 81 6.86 -10.83 -4.02
N ASP A 82 6.20 -11.52 -4.95
CA ASP A 82 6.88 -12.19 -6.06
C ASP A 82 7.67 -11.20 -6.91
N LYS A 83 7.14 -9.99 -7.11
CA LYS A 83 7.86 -8.93 -7.84
C LYS A 83 9.16 -8.53 -7.13
N LEU A 84 9.15 -8.35 -5.81
CA LEU A 84 10.37 -8.06 -5.05
C LEU A 84 11.39 -9.20 -5.18
N GLN A 85 10.93 -10.44 -5.02
CA GLN A 85 11.81 -11.62 -5.13
C GLN A 85 12.45 -11.72 -6.52
N ASN A 86 11.73 -11.38 -7.58
CA ASN A 86 12.28 -11.36 -8.93
C ASN A 86 13.31 -10.24 -9.13
N LEU A 87 13.09 -9.06 -8.55
CA LEU A 87 14.05 -7.96 -8.61
C LEU A 87 15.34 -8.25 -7.82
N CYS A 88 15.27 -8.95 -6.69
CA CYS A 88 16.46 -9.34 -5.92
C CYS A 88 17.30 -10.46 -6.56
N LYS A 89 16.72 -11.22 -7.51
CA LYS A 89 17.43 -12.24 -8.29
C LYS A 89 18.14 -11.68 -9.52
N SER A 90 17.81 -10.44 -9.90
CA SER A 90 18.35 -9.74 -11.07
C SER A 90 19.60 -8.96 -10.67
#